data_AF-A0A838MSV8-F1
#
_entry.id   AF-A0A838MSV8-F1
#
_cell.length_a   1.000
_cell.length_b   1.000
_cell.length_c   1.000
_cell.angle_alpha   90.00
_cell.angle_beta   90.00
_cell.angle_gamma   90.00
#
_symmetry.space_group_name_H-M   'P 1'
#
loop_
_entity.id
_entity.type
_entity.pdbx_description
1 polymer ?
#
loop_
_entity_poly.entity_id
_entity_poly.type
_entity_poly.pdbx_seq_one_letter_code
_entity_poly.pdbx_strand_id
1 'polypeptide(L)'
;LLADADALGSLGQNRRQAGWDVRRVPPVQLPLFAALAAPALGEEPAPALPLLPPAEEVAADYQTHRLSLKGHPMQFLRGHFAAQGVLDCAAINAAQDGAKVRAAGVVLIRQRPGKGNAVFITIEDETGIVNALLWARDLEAQRRAVMAARLMLIEGEVQRSKENVVHLMARRVIDASAELARLSDSAPGTGSPARHPRNVRILPRSRDFH
;
A
#
# COMPACT_ATOMS: atom_id res chain seq x y z
N LEU A 1 20.46 3.02 3.76
CA LEU A 1 19.87 3.62 4.98
C LEU A 1 19.57 5.12 4.84
N LEU A 2 20.42 5.98 4.26
CA LEU A 2 20.05 7.38 3.94
C LEU A 2 19.53 7.58 2.49
N ALA A 3 20.01 6.80 1.52
CA ALA A 3 19.53 6.85 0.13
C ALA A 3 18.09 6.30 -0.05
N ASP A 4 17.62 5.47 0.90
CA ASP A 4 16.28 4.86 0.88
C ASP A 4 15.19 5.82 1.41
N ALA A 5 15.60 6.95 2.00
CA ALA A 5 14.73 7.91 2.69
C ALA A 5 14.59 9.25 1.92
N ASP A 6 14.99 9.30 0.66
CA ASP A 6 14.88 10.48 -0.22
C ASP A 6 15.54 11.77 0.29
N ALA A 7 16.52 11.66 1.17
CA ALA A 7 17.24 12.80 1.75
C ALA A 7 18.21 13.50 0.77
N LEU A 8 18.21 13.14 -0.51
CA LEU A 8 19.14 13.63 -1.54
C LEU A 8 18.45 14.41 -2.68
N GLY A 9 17.12 14.59 -2.63
CA GLY A 9 16.37 15.35 -3.64
C GLY A 9 16.83 16.80 -3.77
N SER A 10 17.28 17.41 -2.66
CA SER A 10 17.81 18.78 -2.61
C SER A 10 19.17 18.97 -3.32
N LEU A 11 19.81 17.88 -3.77
CA LEU A 11 21.11 17.89 -4.46
C LEU A 11 20.99 17.50 -5.95
N GLY A 12 19.78 17.42 -6.49
CA GLY A 12 19.56 17.21 -7.93
C GLY A 12 19.87 15.80 -8.44
N GLN A 13 19.96 14.79 -7.57
CA GLN A 13 20.24 13.41 -7.96
C GLN A 13 19.02 12.49 -7.84
N ASN A 14 18.84 11.63 -8.84
CA ASN A 14 17.72 10.71 -8.94
C ASN A 14 17.95 9.44 -8.09
N ARG A 15 16.93 8.97 -7.37
CA ARG A 15 17.00 7.92 -6.31
C ARG A 15 17.71 6.62 -6.74
N ARG A 16 17.55 6.24 -8.01
CA ARG A 16 18.18 5.03 -8.57
C ARG A 16 19.70 5.20 -8.74
N GLN A 17 20.17 6.41 -9.07
CA GLN A 17 21.58 6.74 -9.16
C GLN A 17 22.25 6.57 -7.79
N ALA A 18 21.66 7.13 -6.73
CA ALA A 18 22.17 7.03 -5.36
C ALA A 18 22.22 5.59 -4.82
N GLY A 19 21.22 4.76 -5.15
CA GLY A 19 21.20 3.35 -4.76
C GLY A 19 22.27 2.50 -5.47
N TRP A 20 22.56 2.82 -6.75
CA TRP A 20 23.67 2.21 -7.48
C TRP A 20 25.03 2.74 -7.01
N ASP A 21 25.13 4.00 -6.62
CA ASP A 21 26.37 4.61 -6.13
C ASP A 21 26.77 4.11 -4.73
N VAL A 22 25.80 3.82 -3.85
CA VAL A 22 26.07 3.17 -2.55
C VAL A 22 26.60 1.74 -2.72
N ARG A 23 26.21 1.04 -3.79
CA ARG A 23 26.76 -0.29 -4.13
C ARG A 23 28.12 -0.23 -4.82
N ARG A 24 28.52 0.95 -5.28
CA ARG A 24 29.84 1.26 -5.85
C ARG A 24 30.84 1.76 -4.82
N VAL A 25 30.46 1.84 -3.54
CA VAL A 25 31.43 2.14 -2.48
C VAL A 25 32.44 0.99 -2.44
N PRO A 26 33.70 1.23 -2.83
CA PRO A 26 34.68 0.16 -2.89
C PRO A 26 34.91 -0.39 -1.48
N PRO A 27 35.00 -1.71 -1.27
CA PRO A 27 35.60 -2.21 -0.06
C PRO A 27 37.02 -1.62 0.04
N VAL A 28 37.41 -1.21 1.25
CA VAL A 28 38.79 -0.78 1.53
C VAL A 28 39.73 -1.83 0.91
N GLN A 29 40.62 -1.40 0.02
CA GLN A 29 41.57 -2.28 -0.66
C GLN A 29 42.34 -3.12 0.36
N LEU A 30 42.27 -4.44 0.23
CA LEU A 30 43.11 -5.35 1.00
C LEU A 30 44.58 -5.18 0.54
N PRO A 31 45.57 -5.28 1.45
CA PRO A 31 46.97 -4.91 1.18
C PRO A 31 47.62 -5.65 0.01
N LEU A 32 47.09 -6.83 -0.36
CA LEU A 32 47.62 -7.67 -1.42
C LEU A 32 47.55 -7.02 -2.82
N PHE A 33 46.65 -6.06 -3.04
CA PHE A 33 46.45 -5.39 -4.34
C PHE A 33 47.01 -3.96 -4.42
N ALA A 34 47.58 -3.43 -3.34
CA ALA A 34 48.14 -2.08 -3.33
C ALA A 34 49.33 -1.90 -4.29
N ALA A 35 50.03 -2.99 -4.62
CA ALA A 35 51.23 -2.97 -5.45
C ALA A 35 50.97 -2.92 -6.97
N LEU A 36 49.72 -3.16 -7.42
CA LEU A 36 49.42 -3.32 -8.86
C LEU A 36 48.77 -2.10 -9.52
N ALA A 37 48.44 -1.03 -8.78
CA ALA A 37 47.80 0.19 -9.29
C ALA A 37 46.64 -0.08 -10.28
N ALA A 38 45.97 -1.23 -10.16
CA ALA A 38 44.89 -1.61 -11.04
C ALA A 38 43.59 -0.99 -10.51
N PRO A 39 42.80 -0.31 -11.37
CA PRO A 39 41.46 0.13 -10.97
C PRO A 39 40.64 -1.11 -10.56
N ALA A 40 40.00 -1.03 -9.39
CA ALA A 40 39.31 -2.17 -8.78
C ALA A 40 38.07 -2.64 -9.57
N LEU A 41 37.58 -1.84 -10.51
CA LEU A 41 36.43 -2.12 -11.37
C LEU A 41 36.66 -1.48 -12.75
N GLY A 42 36.34 -2.20 -13.83
CA GLY A 42 36.33 -1.64 -15.19
C GLY A 42 35.16 -0.66 -15.37
N GLU A 43 35.30 0.32 -16.28
CA GLU A 43 34.21 1.22 -16.62
C GLU A 43 33.09 0.47 -17.36
N GLU A 44 31.95 0.31 -16.68
CA GLU A 44 30.76 -0.33 -17.24
C GLU A 44 29.76 0.78 -17.68
N PRO A 45 29.23 0.74 -18.92
CA PRO A 45 28.31 1.75 -19.41
C PRO A 45 27.03 1.79 -18.56
N ALA A 46 26.55 3.00 -18.26
CA ALA A 46 25.36 3.20 -17.44
C ALA A 46 24.17 2.43 -18.02
N PRO A 47 23.48 1.59 -17.22
CA PRO A 47 22.38 0.80 -17.73
C PRO A 47 21.22 1.72 -18.13
N ALA A 48 20.75 1.60 -19.37
CA ALA A 48 19.54 2.24 -19.85
C ALA A 48 18.32 1.57 -19.21
N LEU A 49 18.04 1.93 -17.96
CA LEU A 49 16.94 1.34 -17.21
C LEU A 49 15.62 2.02 -17.60
N PRO A 50 14.56 1.27 -17.93
CA PRO A 50 13.25 1.85 -18.22
C PRO A 50 12.71 2.63 -17.01
N LEU A 51 11.99 3.72 -17.31
CA LEU A 51 11.26 4.53 -16.33
C LEU A 51 10.19 3.64 -15.67
N LEU A 52 10.12 3.69 -14.35
CA LEU A 52 9.16 2.91 -13.59
C LEU A 52 7.75 3.54 -13.78
N PRO A 53 6.71 2.77 -14.11
CA PRO A 53 5.35 3.31 -14.26
C PRO A 53 4.88 3.99 -12.97
N PRO A 54 4.13 5.10 -13.04
CA PRO A 54 3.68 5.84 -11.86
C PRO A 54 2.95 5.00 -10.82
N ALA A 55 2.20 3.97 -11.25
CA ALA A 55 1.50 3.05 -10.36
C ALA A 55 2.46 2.16 -9.54
N GLU A 56 3.58 1.73 -10.14
CA GLU A 56 4.60 0.91 -9.48
C GLU A 56 5.42 1.76 -8.50
N GLU A 57 5.68 3.02 -8.85
CA GLU A 57 6.32 3.99 -7.95
C GLU A 57 5.42 4.32 -6.75
N VAL A 58 4.12 4.55 -6.98
CA VAL A 58 3.14 4.79 -5.91
C VAL A 58 3.06 3.59 -4.97
N ALA A 59 2.96 2.38 -5.51
CA ALA A 59 2.91 1.16 -4.72
C ALA A 59 4.20 0.93 -3.92
N ALA A 60 5.37 1.23 -4.49
CA ALA A 60 6.67 1.11 -3.80
C ALA A 60 6.89 2.20 -2.73
N ASP A 61 6.44 3.44 -2.97
CA ASP A 61 6.48 4.50 -1.96
C ASP A 61 5.55 4.19 -0.78
N TYR A 62 4.38 3.59 -1.04
CA TYR A 62 3.46 3.10 0.00
C TYR A 62 4.08 2.00 0.87
N GLN A 63 4.98 1.19 0.31
CA GLN A 63 5.69 0.12 1.02
C GLN A 63 6.66 0.65 2.09
N THR A 64 7.19 1.86 1.89
CA THR A 64 8.33 2.35 2.67
C THR A 64 7.93 3.42 3.70
N HIS A 65 6.95 4.28 3.40
CA HIS A 65 6.59 5.41 4.28
C HIS A 65 5.09 5.60 4.59
N ARG A 66 4.19 4.71 4.11
CA ARG A 66 2.72 4.87 4.19
C ARG A 66 2.19 6.21 3.64
N LEU A 67 3.01 6.91 2.86
CA LEU A 67 2.72 8.18 2.21
C LEU A 67 3.39 8.10 0.85
N SER A 68 2.62 7.79 -0.19
CA SER A 68 3.14 8.01 -1.55
C SER A 68 3.02 9.49 -1.88
N LEU A 69 4.15 10.10 -2.22
CA LEU A 69 4.22 11.46 -2.74
C LEU A 69 3.60 11.60 -4.16
N LYS A 70 3.09 10.50 -4.74
CA LYS A 70 2.60 10.40 -6.13
C LYS A 70 1.12 10.03 -6.27
N GLY A 71 0.41 9.68 -5.19
CA GLY A 71 -1.04 9.41 -5.19
C GLY A 71 -1.46 8.18 -4.36
N HIS A 72 -2.76 7.92 -4.26
CA HIS A 72 -3.29 6.80 -3.47
C HIS A 72 -3.61 5.59 -4.37
N PRO A 73 -3.28 4.32 -4.01
CA PRO A 73 -3.57 3.15 -4.86
C PRO A 73 -5.03 3.01 -5.29
N MET A 74 -5.96 3.41 -4.42
CA MET A 74 -7.41 3.41 -4.72
C MET A 74 -7.79 4.30 -5.90
N GLN A 75 -7.01 5.33 -6.26
CA GLN A 75 -7.32 6.19 -7.40
C GLN A 75 -7.39 5.39 -8.71
N PHE A 76 -6.52 4.38 -8.86
CA PHE A 76 -6.48 3.51 -10.04
C PHE A 76 -7.60 2.47 -10.04
N LEU A 77 -8.11 2.11 -8.85
CA LEU A 77 -9.23 1.16 -8.69
C LEU A 77 -10.59 1.86 -8.64
N ARG A 78 -10.62 3.20 -8.61
CA ARG A 78 -11.85 3.96 -8.41
C ARG A 78 -12.90 3.65 -9.48
N GLY A 79 -12.50 3.60 -10.75
CA GLY A 79 -13.43 3.24 -11.84
C GLY A 79 -14.01 1.83 -11.68
N HIS A 80 -13.19 0.86 -11.28
CA HIS A 80 -13.62 -0.53 -11.07
C HIS A 80 -14.63 -0.66 -9.91
N PHE A 81 -14.39 0.03 -8.80
CA PHE A 81 -15.26 0.00 -7.63
C PHE A 81 -16.52 0.86 -7.81
N ALA A 82 -16.41 2.02 -8.45
CA ALA A 82 -17.57 2.87 -8.78
C ALA A 82 -18.56 2.15 -9.70
N ALA A 83 -18.07 1.38 -10.68
CA ALA A 83 -18.92 0.55 -11.54
C ALA A 83 -19.72 -0.53 -10.77
N GLN A 84 -19.27 -0.88 -9.55
CA GLN A 84 -19.95 -1.78 -8.65
C GLN A 84 -20.83 -1.05 -7.62
N GLY A 85 -20.97 0.28 -7.70
CA GLY A 85 -21.72 1.07 -6.72
C GLY A 85 -21.02 1.19 -5.37
N VAL A 86 -19.70 1.11 -5.35
CA VAL A 86 -18.88 1.33 -4.15
C VAL A 86 -18.55 2.82 -4.06
N LEU A 87 -18.84 3.41 -2.91
CA LEU A 87 -18.62 4.82 -2.62
C LEU A 87 -17.19 5.06 -2.14
N ASP A 88 -16.71 6.28 -2.36
CA ASP A 88 -15.47 6.78 -1.74
C ASP A 88 -15.69 7.16 -0.26
N CYS A 89 -14.60 7.28 0.48
CA CYS A 89 -14.63 7.55 1.92
C CYS A 89 -15.31 8.88 2.24
N ALA A 90 -15.11 9.92 1.44
CA ALA A 90 -15.78 11.21 1.62
C ALA A 90 -17.31 11.10 1.47
N ALA A 91 -17.79 10.38 0.46
CA ALA A 91 -19.21 10.14 0.22
C ALA A 91 -19.83 9.29 1.34
N ILE A 92 -19.10 8.30 1.87
CA ILE A 92 -19.54 7.52 3.04
C ILE A 92 -19.69 8.44 4.26
N ASN A 93 -18.73 9.32 4.52
CA ASN A 93 -18.78 10.26 5.64
C ASN A 93 -19.89 11.32 5.48
N ALA A 94 -20.26 11.66 4.25
CA ALA A 94 -21.35 12.57 3.93
C ALA A 94 -22.73 11.90 3.85
N ALA A 95 -22.79 10.56 3.84
CA ALA A 95 -24.04 9.82 3.72
C ALA A 95 -24.95 10.01 4.93
N GLN A 96 -26.25 9.82 4.68
CA GLN A 96 -27.29 9.91 5.72
C GLN A 96 -27.17 8.74 6.70
N ASP A 97 -27.58 9.01 7.95
CA ASP A 97 -27.69 7.97 8.97
C ASP A 97 -28.66 6.86 8.52
N GLY A 98 -28.30 5.60 8.74
CA GLY A 98 -29.06 4.42 8.29
C GLY A 98 -28.87 4.05 6.82
N ALA A 99 -28.07 4.79 6.05
CA ALA A 99 -27.84 4.47 4.65
C ALA A 99 -27.07 3.14 4.48
N LYS A 100 -27.59 2.25 3.64
CA LYS A 100 -26.90 1.02 3.24
C LYS A 100 -25.92 1.33 2.12
N VAL A 101 -24.64 1.08 2.37
CA VAL A 101 -23.55 1.49 1.50
C VAL A 101 -22.50 0.41 1.36
N ARG A 102 -21.67 0.56 0.32
CA ARG A 102 -20.50 -0.26 0.06
C ARG A 102 -19.30 0.67 0.01
N ALA A 103 -18.28 0.39 0.80
CA ALA A 103 -17.04 1.17 0.84
C ALA A 103 -15.86 0.24 0.52
N ALA A 104 -14.89 0.71 -0.26
CA ALA A 104 -13.64 -0.02 -0.48
C ALA A 104 -12.46 0.88 -0.12
N GLY A 105 -11.45 0.29 0.50
CA GLY A 105 -10.25 1.02 0.90
C GLY A 105 -9.12 0.11 1.36
N VAL A 106 -7.92 0.69 1.40
CA VAL A 106 -6.75 0.05 1.97
C VAL A 106 -6.90 0.03 3.49
N VAL A 107 -6.55 -1.09 4.12
CA VAL A 107 -6.73 -1.24 5.56
C VAL A 107 -5.55 -0.63 6.31
N LEU A 108 -5.86 0.37 7.14
CA LEU A 108 -4.87 1.06 7.97
C LEU A 108 -4.65 0.36 9.31
N ILE A 109 -5.75 0.14 10.05
CA ILE A 109 -5.75 -0.29 11.45
C ILE A 109 -6.87 -1.30 11.67
N ARG A 110 -6.58 -2.32 12.46
CA ARG A 110 -7.59 -3.20 13.06
C ARG A 110 -7.38 -3.24 14.56
N GLN A 111 -8.38 -2.82 15.31
CA GLN A 111 -8.31 -2.78 16.77
C GLN A 111 -9.47 -3.54 17.39
N ARG A 112 -9.15 -4.37 18.38
CA ARG A 112 -10.13 -4.94 19.29
C ARG A 112 -9.74 -4.53 20.71
N PRO A 113 -10.36 -3.49 21.28
CA PRO A 113 -10.04 -3.05 22.64
C PRO A 113 -10.33 -4.15 23.66
N GLY A 114 -9.29 -4.64 24.36
CA GLY A 114 -9.41 -5.72 25.35
C GLY A 114 -10.05 -6.99 24.80
N LYS A 115 -10.99 -7.58 25.56
CA LYS A 115 -11.89 -8.66 25.08
C LYS A 115 -13.21 -8.09 24.52
N GLY A 116 -13.17 -6.89 23.96
CA GLY A 116 -14.35 -6.16 23.51
C GLY A 116 -15.21 -6.95 22.51
N ASN A 117 -16.50 -6.61 22.49
CA ASN A 117 -17.49 -7.24 21.63
C ASN A 117 -17.51 -6.66 20.21
N ALA A 118 -16.56 -5.79 19.86
CA ALA A 118 -16.46 -5.16 18.55
C ALA A 118 -15.00 -5.05 18.09
N VAL A 119 -14.83 -5.10 16.77
CA VAL A 119 -13.59 -4.86 16.05
C VAL A 119 -13.75 -3.57 15.27
N PHE A 120 -12.84 -2.63 15.50
CA PHE A 120 -12.74 -1.38 14.75
C PHE A 120 -11.76 -1.57 13.61
N ILE A 121 -12.16 -1.17 12.42
CA ILE A 121 -11.37 -1.26 11.19
C ILE A 121 -11.35 0.13 10.57
N THR A 122 -10.17 0.69 10.35
CA THR A 122 -10.04 1.93 9.59
C THR A 122 -9.57 1.59 8.18
N ILE A 123 -10.35 1.98 7.19
CA ILE A 123 -9.97 1.91 5.77
C ILE A 123 -9.73 3.32 5.24
N GLU A 124 -8.88 3.41 4.22
CA GLU A 124 -8.55 4.68 3.57
C GLU A 124 -8.63 4.58 2.05
N ASP A 125 -8.92 5.73 1.45
CA ASP A 125 -8.79 5.98 0.02
C ASP A 125 -8.25 7.40 -0.24
N GLU A 126 -8.17 7.81 -1.51
CA GLU A 126 -7.70 9.14 -1.91
C GLU A 126 -8.54 10.31 -1.37
N THR A 127 -9.76 10.03 -0.90
CA THR A 127 -10.71 11.04 -0.41
C THR A 127 -10.74 11.13 1.12
N GLY A 128 -10.12 10.18 1.82
CA GLY A 128 -10.01 10.20 3.28
C GLY A 128 -10.10 8.82 3.90
N ILE A 129 -10.68 8.77 5.11
CA ILE A 129 -10.79 7.54 5.91
C ILE A 129 -12.23 7.24 6.28
N VAL A 130 -12.54 5.96 6.46
CA VAL A 130 -13.81 5.47 7.03
C VAL A 130 -13.50 4.55 8.20
N ASN A 131 -14.17 4.80 9.31
CA ASN A 131 -14.12 3.93 10.48
C ASN A 131 -15.26 2.91 10.43
N ALA A 132 -14.94 1.67 10.14
CA ALA A 132 -15.89 0.57 10.20
C ALA A 132 -15.86 -0.12 11.58
N LEU A 133 -17.03 -0.63 11.99
CA LEU A 133 -17.20 -1.43 13.19
C LEU A 133 -17.85 -2.76 12.81
N LEU A 134 -17.22 -3.85 13.23
CA LEU A 134 -17.73 -5.21 13.09
C LEU A 134 -17.96 -5.81 14.47
N TRP A 135 -19.15 -6.35 14.74
CA TRP A 135 -19.39 -7.04 16.00
C TRP A 135 -18.58 -8.34 16.08
N ALA A 136 -18.05 -8.66 17.25
CA ALA A 136 -17.22 -9.84 17.47
C ALA A 136 -17.97 -11.15 17.20
N ARG A 137 -19.30 -11.18 17.35
CA ARG A 137 -20.14 -12.33 16.98
C ARG A 137 -20.13 -12.60 15.48
N ASP A 138 -19.99 -11.55 14.66
CA ASP A 138 -20.01 -11.62 13.21
C ASP A 138 -18.58 -11.82 12.64
N LEU A 139 -17.55 -11.63 13.47
CA LEU A 139 -16.15 -11.83 13.11
C LEU A 139 -15.87 -13.28 12.72
N GLU A 140 -16.40 -14.27 13.43
CA GLU A 140 -16.02 -15.68 13.21
C GLU A 140 -16.36 -16.14 11.78
N ALA A 141 -17.54 -15.75 11.28
CA ALA A 141 -17.98 -16.07 9.91
C ALA A 141 -17.12 -15.39 8.83
N GLN A 142 -16.43 -14.31 9.16
CA GLN A 142 -15.70 -13.44 8.21
C GLN A 142 -14.21 -13.33 8.55
N ARG A 143 -13.73 -14.16 9.49
CA ARG A 143 -12.45 -13.99 10.19
C ARG A 143 -11.28 -13.90 9.22
N ARG A 144 -11.28 -14.75 8.20
CA ARG A 144 -10.25 -14.76 7.17
C ARG A 144 -10.20 -13.44 6.40
N ALA A 145 -11.34 -12.95 5.93
CA ALA A 145 -11.41 -11.70 5.19
C ALA A 145 -10.96 -10.52 6.07
N VAL A 146 -11.46 -10.47 7.32
CA VAL A 146 -11.13 -9.38 8.25
C VAL A 146 -9.65 -9.38 8.64
N MET A 147 -9.03 -10.54 8.88
CA MET A 147 -7.65 -10.59 9.37
C MET A 147 -6.59 -10.54 8.27
N ALA A 148 -6.90 -11.03 7.06
CA ALA A 148 -5.91 -11.14 5.98
C ALA A 148 -5.96 -9.98 4.97
N ALA A 149 -7.12 -9.33 4.79
CA ALA A 149 -7.34 -8.42 3.67
C ALA A 149 -6.55 -7.11 3.79
N ARG A 150 -5.66 -6.85 2.85
CA ARG A 150 -4.93 -5.58 2.73
C ARG A 150 -5.79 -4.48 2.09
N LEU A 151 -6.73 -4.88 1.25
CA LEU A 151 -7.81 -4.04 0.73
C LEU A 151 -9.14 -4.72 1.06
N MET A 152 -10.04 -3.97 1.69
CA MET A 152 -11.35 -4.47 2.07
C MET A 152 -12.44 -3.77 1.28
N LEU A 153 -13.41 -4.56 0.83
CA LEU A 153 -14.73 -4.07 0.46
C LEU A 153 -15.68 -4.38 1.62
N ILE A 154 -16.26 -3.34 2.20
CA ILE A 154 -17.14 -3.42 3.36
C ILE A 154 -18.54 -3.03 2.92
N GLU A 155 -19.49 -3.94 3.09
CA GLU A 155 -20.91 -3.69 2.93
C GLU A 155 -21.52 -3.50 4.31
N GLY A 156 -22.25 -2.41 4.49
CA GLY A 156 -22.69 -2.02 5.81
C GLY A 156 -23.72 -0.91 5.81
N GLU A 157 -23.96 -0.39 7.00
CA GLU A 157 -24.90 0.69 7.26
C GLU A 157 -24.18 1.84 7.96
N VAL A 158 -24.40 3.06 7.48
CA VAL A 158 -23.83 4.27 8.08
C VAL A 158 -24.54 4.55 9.39
N GLN A 159 -23.79 4.77 10.46
CA GLN A 159 -24.29 5.23 11.75
C GLN A 159 -23.54 6.49 12.18
N ARG A 160 -24.29 7.54 12.54
CA ARG A 160 -23.76 8.74 13.19
C ARG A 160 -23.96 8.69 14.69
N SER A 161 -22.88 8.88 15.43
CA SER A 161 -22.94 9.07 16.87
C SER A 161 -23.53 10.45 17.22
N LYS A 162 -23.95 10.62 18.48
CA LYS A 162 -24.39 11.92 19.02
C LYS A 162 -23.28 12.99 18.97
N GLU A 163 -22.02 12.56 18.92
CA GLU A 163 -20.83 13.40 18.82
C GLU A 163 -20.44 13.68 17.36
N ASN A 164 -21.32 13.36 16.41
CA ASN A 164 -21.15 13.59 14.97
C ASN A 164 -20.05 12.74 14.31
N VAL A 165 -19.62 11.65 14.95
CA VAL A 165 -18.65 10.69 14.39
C VAL A 165 -19.39 9.68 13.52
N VAL A 166 -18.87 9.46 12.31
CA VAL A 166 -19.45 8.50 11.35
C VAL A 166 -18.77 7.14 11.51
N HIS A 167 -19.59 6.11 11.66
CA HIS A 167 -19.16 4.71 11.66
C HIS A 167 -19.89 3.92 10.59
N LEU A 168 -19.16 3.10 9.84
CA LEU A 168 -19.75 2.09 8.96
C LEU A 168 -19.95 0.79 9.73
N MET A 169 -21.19 0.47 10.09
CA MET A 169 -21.53 -0.83 10.69
C MET A 169 -21.38 -1.92 9.65
N ALA A 170 -20.27 -2.65 9.72
CA ALA A 170 -19.94 -3.70 8.79
C ALA A 170 -20.89 -4.89 8.98
N ARG A 171 -21.58 -5.27 7.90
CA ARG A 171 -22.39 -6.48 7.83
C ARG A 171 -21.64 -7.59 7.08
N ARG A 172 -20.89 -7.23 6.05
CA ARG A 172 -20.10 -8.15 5.25
C ARG A 172 -18.77 -7.51 4.88
N VAL A 173 -17.68 -8.24 5.13
CA VAL A 173 -16.33 -7.87 4.71
C VAL A 173 -15.85 -8.84 3.64
N ILE A 174 -15.39 -8.30 2.52
CA ILE A 174 -14.85 -9.04 1.39
C ILE A 174 -13.37 -8.65 1.25
N ASP A 175 -12.51 -9.66 1.15
CA ASP A 175 -11.10 -9.46 0.82
C ASP A 175 -10.97 -9.15 -0.67
N ALA A 176 -10.64 -7.90 -0.97
CA ALA A 176 -10.40 -7.41 -2.33
C ALA A 176 -8.91 -7.12 -2.58
N SER A 177 -8.02 -7.73 -1.79
CA SER A 177 -6.56 -7.62 -1.95
C SER A 177 -6.06 -8.10 -3.32
N ALA A 178 -6.83 -8.94 -4.02
CA ALA A 178 -6.52 -9.38 -5.36
C ALA A 178 -6.52 -8.22 -6.38
N GLU A 179 -7.35 -7.19 -6.18
CA GLU A 179 -7.39 -6.02 -7.08
C GLU A 179 -6.10 -5.19 -6.98
N LEU A 180 -5.46 -5.15 -5.81
CA LEU A 180 -4.15 -4.53 -5.67
C LEU A 180 -3.05 -5.29 -6.43
N ALA A 181 -3.14 -6.62 -6.52
CA ALA A 181 -2.19 -7.41 -7.29
C ALA A 181 -2.37 -7.20 -8.81
N ARG A 182 -3.59 -6.91 -9.26
CA ARG A 182 -3.84 -6.56 -10.67
C ARG A 182 -3.18 -5.25 -11.06
N LEU A 183 -3.07 -4.27 -10.14
CA LEU A 183 -2.38 -3.02 -10.42
C LEU A 183 -0.88 -3.23 -10.72
N SER A 184 -0.22 -4.21 -10.08
CA SER A 184 1.18 -4.53 -10.39
C SER A 184 1.35 -5.27 -11.71
N ASP A 185 0.35 -6.05 -12.13
CA ASP A 185 0.38 -6.82 -13.38
C ASP A 185 -0.04 -6.00 -14.62
N SER A 186 -0.77 -4.89 -14.43
CA SER A 186 -1.35 -4.08 -15.52
C SER A 186 -0.42 -2.99 -16.06
N ALA A 187 0.81 -2.89 -15.56
CA ALA A 187 1.79 -1.98 -16.15
C ALA A 187 2.17 -2.48 -17.55
N PRO A 188 1.91 -1.72 -18.64
CA PRO A 188 2.34 -2.13 -19.96
C PRO A 188 3.86 -1.95 -20.07
N GLY A 189 4.58 -3.04 -19.79
CA GLY A 189 6.01 -3.22 -20.03
C GLY A 189 6.24 -4.53 -20.78
N THR A 190 6.78 -4.42 -21.99
CA THR A 190 7.05 -5.44 -23.00
C THR A 190 7.72 -6.74 -22.51
N GLY A 191 7.16 -7.92 -22.89
CA GLY A 191 7.91 -9.17 -23.15
C GLY A 191 7.74 -10.35 -22.16
N SER A 192 7.25 -11.49 -22.69
CA SER A 192 7.26 -12.91 -22.24
C SER A 192 7.41 -13.35 -20.75
N PRO A 193 6.80 -14.51 -20.37
CA PRO A 193 6.57 -14.89 -18.98
C PRO A 193 7.82 -15.56 -18.36
N ALA A 194 8.77 -14.75 -17.89
CA ALA A 194 9.70 -15.21 -16.86
C ALA A 194 9.11 -14.85 -15.50
N ARG A 195 8.72 -15.86 -14.73
CA ARG A 195 8.30 -15.73 -13.32
C ARG A 195 9.38 -14.95 -12.57
N HIS A 196 9.15 -13.65 -12.34
CA HIS A 196 10.15 -12.76 -11.78
C HIS A 196 10.36 -13.08 -10.29
N PRO A 197 11.59 -13.29 -9.80
CA PRO A 197 11.89 -13.74 -8.43
C PRO A 197 11.64 -12.68 -7.34
N ARG A 198 10.91 -11.60 -7.67
CA ARG A 198 10.54 -10.52 -6.75
C ARG A 198 9.04 -10.47 -6.51
N ASN A 199 8.48 -11.59 -6.09
CA ASN A 199 7.13 -11.65 -5.52
C ASN A 199 7.16 -11.05 -4.09
N VAL A 200 7.58 -9.78 -3.99
CA VAL A 200 7.79 -9.06 -2.74
C VAL A 200 6.50 -8.33 -2.39
N ARG A 201 5.96 -8.68 -1.22
CA ARG A 201 4.70 -8.20 -0.64
C ARG A 201 4.47 -6.70 -0.88
N ILE A 202 3.42 -6.41 -1.65
CA ILE A 202 3.11 -5.09 -2.22
C ILE A 202 2.64 -4.03 -1.18
N LEU A 203 2.36 -4.39 0.08
CA LEU A 203 1.97 -3.44 1.14
C LEU A 203 2.47 -3.93 2.51
N PRO A 204 2.80 -3.00 3.42
CA PRO A 204 3.17 -3.33 4.79
C PRO A 204 1.99 -3.98 5.52
N ARG A 205 2.28 -4.80 6.54
CA ARG A 205 1.23 -5.38 7.39
C ARG A 205 0.46 -4.25 8.09
N SER A 206 -0.86 -4.40 8.16
CA SER A 206 -1.72 -3.62 9.04
C SER A 206 -1.27 -3.78 10.50
N ARG A 207 -1.55 -2.78 11.33
CA ARG A 207 -1.43 -2.95 12.79
C ARG A 207 -2.60 -3.83 13.22
N ASP A 208 -2.29 -5.10 13.44
CA ASP A 208 -3.25 -6.12 13.83
C ASP A 208 -3.26 -6.28 15.35
N PHE A 209 -4.44 -6.57 15.89
CA PHE A 209 -4.60 -7.12 17.23
C PHE A 209 -4.16 -8.60 17.22
N HIS A 210 -3.47 -9.05 18.28
CA HIS A 210 -3.16 -10.46 18.56
C HIS A 210 -3.79 -10.85 19.90
#